data_AF-A0A1E5UFV2-F1
#
_entry.id   AF-A0A1E5UFV2-F1
#
_cell.length_a   1.000
_cell.length_b   1.000
_cell.length_c   1.000
_cell.angle_alpha   90.00
_cell.angle_beta   90.00
_cell.angle_gamma   90.00
#
_symmetry.space_group_name_H-M   'P 1'
#
loop_
_entity.id
_entity.type
_entity.pdbx_description
1 polymer ?
#
loop_
_entity_poly.entity_id
_entity_poly.type
_entity_poly.pdbx_seq_one_letter_code
_entity_poly.pdbx_strand_id
1 'polypeptide(L)'
;MIKRIFLLPFIAVGLSVEAQSLGNSPYAAFGIGEVKYDNSVETNSMGGINTAYIWDFNNSFNFKNPAANTNLELTSFRVQMTNENQSLKSDFNGLSANKHSNYLSNISIAFPISKKLKFGLGYQPYSSKRYDIITSKILADSTVKANRFYGEGTLSTIQAAFGYQVNKEFAVGLRSNFYFGKLSDVEELAYSNAELINGFETSNKIKTFNFTLGSTYQKKFKNDKKLTLGATYTFGTTGNVKTQFLNSTYYYYLDQKLNVTEIEKKTSEDKNLIPTEASLGIGYGHDAKWFASAQIDYKKGSTTMFLGQPFSYQDSYRISAGGWYLPNYNDFRSYLNRVVYRYGAFYEKGNLNVNGTNINQYGITAGVTLPFEKSNAVRMSGIDLGLEFGRRGTLENNLIQQNFFNVKVGINFADKWFQKRVYE
;
A
#
# COMPACT_ATOMS: atom_id res chain seq x y z
N MET A 1 -43.62 -9.09 -8.05
CA MET A 1 -42.88 -10.38 -8.00
C MET A 1 -41.47 -10.19 -8.58
N ILE A 2 -40.60 -9.41 -7.92
CA ILE A 2 -39.21 -9.14 -8.35
C ILE A 2 -38.37 -9.01 -7.08
N LYS A 3 -37.84 -10.12 -6.55
CA LYS A 3 -36.96 -10.10 -5.36
C LYS A 3 -35.82 -11.13 -5.37
N ARG A 4 -35.51 -11.78 -6.51
CA ARG A 4 -34.55 -12.91 -6.52
C ARG A 4 -33.44 -12.86 -7.59
N ILE A 5 -33.11 -11.70 -8.16
CA ILE A 5 -32.07 -11.61 -9.22
C ILE A 5 -30.74 -11.01 -8.74
N PHE A 6 -30.66 -10.42 -7.54
CA PHE A 6 -29.43 -9.79 -7.04
C PHE A 6 -28.44 -10.70 -6.30
N LEU A 7 -28.75 -11.98 -6.08
CA LEU A 7 -27.86 -12.91 -5.35
C LEU A 7 -26.91 -13.72 -6.26
N LEU A 8 -27.20 -13.81 -7.56
CA LEU A 8 -26.41 -14.61 -8.50
C LEU A 8 -25.03 -14.02 -8.89
N PRO A 9 -24.80 -12.69 -8.95
CA PRO A 9 -23.45 -12.17 -9.24
C PRO A 9 -22.49 -12.36 -8.05
N PHE A 10 -23.00 -12.39 -6.82
CA PHE A 10 -22.15 -12.55 -5.62
C PHE A 10 -21.69 -13.99 -5.39
N ILE A 11 -22.47 -14.97 -5.84
CA ILE A 11 -22.11 -16.41 -5.72
C ILE A 11 -21.15 -16.83 -6.84
N ALA A 12 -21.22 -16.21 -8.03
CA ALA A 12 -20.30 -16.50 -9.12
C ALA A 12 -18.86 -16.01 -8.88
N VAL A 13 -18.67 -14.93 -8.11
CA VAL A 13 -17.34 -14.42 -7.74
C VAL A 13 -16.61 -15.34 -6.73
N GLY A 14 -17.34 -16.22 -6.04
CA GLY A 14 -16.76 -17.15 -5.07
C GLY A 14 -16.07 -18.38 -5.67
N LEU A 15 -16.22 -18.65 -6.98
CA LEU A 15 -15.79 -19.90 -7.61
C LEU A 15 -14.47 -19.80 -8.42
N SER A 16 -13.80 -18.65 -8.36
CA SER A 16 -12.52 -18.41 -9.06
C SER A 16 -11.57 -17.56 -8.23
N VAL A 17 -11.52 -17.79 -6.92
CA VAL A 17 -10.41 -17.27 -6.10
C VAL A 17 -9.22 -18.21 -6.30
N GLU A 18 -8.58 -18.11 -7.47
CA GLU A 18 -7.19 -18.53 -7.57
C GLU A 18 -6.41 -17.80 -6.47
N ALA A 19 -5.52 -18.52 -5.78
CA ALA A 19 -4.79 -18.02 -4.62
C ALA A 19 -4.31 -16.57 -4.86
N GLN A 20 -4.86 -15.62 -4.08
CA GLN A 20 -4.50 -14.20 -4.19
C GLN A 20 -2.99 -14.08 -3.93
N SER A 21 -2.22 -13.89 -5.01
CA SER A 21 -0.77 -13.77 -4.93
C SER A 21 -0.42 -12.31 -4.71
N LEU A 22 -0.31 -11.89 -3.45
CA LEU A 22 0.15 -10.54 -3.14
C LEU A 22 1.66 -10.44 -3.39
N GLY A 23 2.05 -9.65 -4.41
CA GLY A 23 3.44 -9.24 -4.65
C GLY A 23 4.05 -9.84 -5.93
N ASN A 24 4.69 -8.96 -6.73
CA ASN A 24 5.23 -9.31 -8.05
C ASN A 24 6.66 -8.83 -8.29
N SER A 25 7.27 -8.12 -7.35
CA SER A 25 8.57 -7.50 -7.56
C SER A 25 9.72 -8.40 -7.12
N PRO A 26 10.72 -8.70 -7.97
CA PRO A 26 12.00 -9.26 -7.56
C PRO A 26 12.70 -8.52 -6.41
N TYR A 27 12.49 -7.21 -6.27
CA TYR A 27 13.02 -6.41 -5.16
C TYR A 27 12.35 -6.74 -3.82
N ALA A 28 11.29 -7.56 -3.80
CA ALA A 28 10.68 -8.06 -2.57
C ALA A 28 11.55 -9.06 -1.81
N ALA A 29 12.69 -9.48 -2.36
CA ALA A 29 13.66 -10.29 -1.63
C ALA A 29 14.22 -9.56 -0.40
N PHE A 30 14.38 -8.25 -0.47
CA PHE A 30 15.05 -7.47 0.57
C PHE A 30 14.12 -7.12 1.76
N GLY A 31 14.66 -7.21 2.98
CA GLY A 31 14.01 -6.88 4.25
C GLY A 31 12.55 -7.33 4.36
N ILE A 32 11.62 -6.38 4.50
CA ILE A 32 10.19 -6.68 4.70
C ILE A 32 9.39 -6.93 3.41
N GLY A 33 10.09 -7.03 2.28
CA GLY A 33 9.51 -7.17 0.96
C GLY A 33 9.08 -5.85 0.32
N GLU A 34 8.25 -5.96 -0.72
CA GLU A 34 7.73 -4.80 -1.44
C GLU A 34 6.69 -4.08 -0.58
N VAL A 35 7.00 -2.86 -0.14
CA VAL A 35 6.06 -1.99 0.56
C VAL A 35 4.96 -1.55 -0.40
N LYS A 36 3.71 -1.82 -0.03
CA LYS A 36 2.52 -1.35 -0.73
C LYS A 36 2.26 0.08 -0.30
N TYR A 37 2.19 0.99 -1.26
CA TYR A 37 1.98 2.40 -0.96
C TYR A 37 0.57 2.62 -0.39
N ASP A 38 0.50 3.02 0.88
CA ASP A 38 -0.70 3.23 1.70
C ASP A 38 -1.50 4.44 1.20
N ASN A 39 -2.33 4.21 0.18
CA ASN A 39 -3.19 5.20 -0.43
C ASN A 39 -4.55 4.60 -0.74
N SER A 40 -5.59 5.44 -0.65
CA SER A 40 -6.86 5.11 -1.26
C SER A 40 -6.79 5.25 -2.78
N VAL A 41 -7.77 4.71 -3.50
CA VAL A 41 -7.88 4.85 -4.96
C VAL A 41 -7.83 6.33 -5.35
N GLU A 42 -8.49 7.22 -4.60
CA GLU A 42 -8.50 8.65 -4.89
C GLU A 42 -7.13 9.29 -4.73
N THR A 43 -6.43 9.05 -3.62
CA THR A 43 -5.12 9.68 -3.40
C THR A 43 -4.08 9.09 -4.33
N ASN A 44 -4.14 7.79 -4.62
CA ASN A 44 -3.30 7.16 -5.64
C ASN A 44 -3.53 7.75 -7.02
N SER A 45 -4.78 8.01 -7.41
CA SER A 45 -5.12 8.64 -8.70
C SER A 45 -4.61 10.08 -8.86
N MET A 46 -4.14 10.70 -7.76
CA MET A 46 -3.57 12.05 -7.73
C MET A 46 -2.07 12.05 -7.44
N GLY A 47 -1.35 10.99 -7.80
CA GLY A 47 0.10 10.88 -7.59
C GLY A 47 0.49 10.56 -6.15
N GLY A 48 -0.49 10.33 -5.27
CA GLY A 48 -0.28 10.07 -3.85
C GLY A 48 -0.33 11.29 -2.94
N ILE A 49 -0.82 12.43 -3.43
CA ILE A 49 -1.08 13.58 -2.57
C ILE A 49 -2.16 13.25 -1.53
N ASN A 50 -1.80 13.32 -0.25
CA ASN A 50 -2.69 13.01 0.86
C ASN A 50 -2.47 13.97 2.04
N THR A 51 -1.29 14.56 2.20
CA THR A 51 -0.92 15.35 3.37
C THR A 51 -1.76 16.62 3.51
N ALA A 52 -1.98 17.36 2.41
CA ALA A 52 -2.82 18.57 2.39
C ALA A 52 -4.19 18.34 1.75
N TYR A 53 -4.60 17.08 1.57
CA TYR A 53 -5.86 16.74 0.89
C TYR A 53 -6.98 16.57 1.91
N ILE A 54 -7.89 17.55 1.92
CA ILE A 54 -9.19 17.48 2.61
C ILE A 54 -10.25 17.33 1.53
N TRP A 55 -11.12 16.34 1.69
CA TRP A 55 -12.13 16.00 0.70
C TRP A 55 -13.29 17.00 0.66
N ASP A 56 -13.99 17.12 -0.48
CA ASP A 56 -15.11 18.05 -0.68
C ASP A 56 -16.48 17.40 -0.91
N PHE A 57 -16.52 16.23 -1.54
CA PHE A 57 -17.76 15.59 -2.01
C PHE A 57 -17.97 14.13 -1.59
N ASN A 58 -16.91 13.36 -1.29
CA ASN A 58 -16.99 11.88 -1.19
C ASN A 58 -17.01 11.30 0.25
N ASN A 59 -16.93 12.10 1.32
CA ASN A 59 -16.87 11.58 2.70
C ASN A 59 -15.77 10.53 2.94
N SER A 60 -14.64 10.61 2.20
CA SER A 60 -13.51 9.71 2.37
C SER A 60 -12.69 10.06 3.61
N PHE A 61 -12.30 9.05 4.39
CA PHE A 61 -11.35 9.26 5.50
C PHE A 61 -9.90 9.15 5.02
N ASN A 62 -9.12 10.18 5.31
CA ASN A 62 -7.69 10.24 5.05
C ASN A 62 -6.93 9.67 6.26
N PHE A 63 -6.51 8.41 6.16
CA PHE A 63 -5.69 7.77 7.19
C PHE A 63 -4.24 8.29 7.19
N LYS A 64 -3.73 8.75 6.05
CA LYS A 64 -2.35 9.25 5.95
C LYS A 64 -2.13 10.54 6.72
N ASN A 65 -3.05 11.49 6.61
CA ASN A 65 -3.12 12.63 7.51
C ASN A 65 -4.44 12.60 8.30
N PRO A 66 -4.45 12.07 9.53
CA PRO A 66 -5.67 11.98 10.34
C PRO A 66 -6.32 13.36 10.63
N ALA A 67 -5.55 14.45 10.58
CA ALA A 67 -6.07 15.82 10.73
C ALA A 67 -6.87 16.30 9.51
N ALA A 68 -6.64 15.73 8.32
CA ALA A 68 -7.25 16.14 7.06
C ALA A 68 -8.68 15.61 6.85
N ASN A 69 -9.42 15.42 7.94
CA ASN A 69 -10.75 14.80 7.97
C ASN A 69 -11.85 15.73 8.47
N THR A 70 -11.59 17.03 8.56
CA THR A 70 -12.54 18.02 9.11
C THR A 70 -13.91 17.99 8.44
N ASN A 71 -13.94 17.73 7.14
CA ASN A 71 -15.18 17.69 6.36
C ASN A 71 -15.99 16.39 6.54
N LEU A 72 -15.45 15.35 7.20
CA LEU A 72 -16.17 14.08 7.43
C LEU A 72 -17.49 14.28 8.18
N GLU A 73 -18.62 14.17 7.48
CA GLU A 73 -19.96 14.41 8.03
C GLU A 73 -20.84 13.17 8.09
N LEU A 74 -20.48 12.13 7.33
CA LEU A 74 -21.22 10.87 7.25
C LEU A 74 -20.35 9.71 7.70
N THR A 75 -21.00 8.64 8.14
CA THR A 75 -20.34 7.35 8.30
C THR A 75 -20.05 6.80 6.92
N SER A 76 -18.79 6.50 6.63
CA SER A 76 -18.36 5.91 5.37
C SER A 76 -17.80 4.51 5.58
N PHE A 77 -18.15 3.62 4.66
CA PHE A 77 -17.60 2.27 4.53
C PHE A 77 -17.00 2.14 3.14
N ARG A 78 -15.76 1.66 3.07
CA ARG A 78 -14.99 1.56 1.84
C ARG A 78 -14.34 0.21 1.70
N VAL A 79 -14.37 -0.32 0.49
CA VAL A 79 -13.67 -1.54 0.09
C VAL A 79 -12.94 -1.23 -1.21
N GLN A 80 -11.67 -1.60 -1.28
CA GLN A 80 -10.81 -1.29 -2.41
C GLN A 80 -10.01 -2.52 -2.81
N MET A 81 -9.92 -2.75 -4.11
CA MET A 81 -9.15 -3.82 -4.73
C MET A 81 -8.12 -3.23 -5.67
N THR A 82 -6.96 -3.85 -5.72
CA THR A 82 -5.86 -3.48 -6.62
C THR A 82 -5.48 -4.68 -7.48
N ASN A 83 -5.30 -4.39 -8.76
CA ASN A 83 -4.78 -5.26 -9.80
C ASN A 83 -3.42 -4.67 -10.20
N GLU A 84 -2.32 -5.37 -9.88
CA GLU A 84 -0.96 -4.97 -10.25
C GLU A 84 -0.49 -5.80 -11.44
N ASN A 85 -0.03 -5.14 -12.51
CA ASN A 85 0.61 -5.78 -13.64
C ASN A 85 2.02 -5.26 -13.77
N GLN A 86 3.01 -6.15 -13.80
CA GLN A 86 4.42 -5.80 -13.90
C GLN A 86 5.06 -6.55 -15.06
N SER A 87 5.79 -5.81 -15.89
CA SER A 87 6.69 -6.35 -16.90
C SER A 87 8.13 -6.14 -16.46
N LEU A 88 8.84 -7.24 -16.24
CA LEU A 88 10.20 -7.30 -15.76
C LEU A 88 11.15 -7.48 -16.94
N LYS A 89 12.24 -6.72 -16.96
CA LYS A 89 13.33 -6.85 -17.92
C LYS A 89 14.67 -6.84 -17.18
N SER A 90 15.60 -7.67 -17.64
CA SER A 90 16.99 -7.72 -17.18
C SER A 90 17.94 -7.81 -18.36
N ASP A 91 19.05 -7.07 -18.30
CA ASP A 91 20.13 -7.16 -19.30
C ASP A 91 20.97 -8.43 -19.12
N PHE A 92 20.84 -9.12 -17.98
CA PHE A 92 21.43 -10.43 -17.77
C PHE A 92 20.67 -11.48 -18.61
N ASN A 93 21.29 -11.93 -19.70
CA ASN A 93 20.77 -12.92 -20.64
C ASN A 93 19.43 -12.57 -21.33
N GLY A 94 19.06 -11.28 -21.38
CA GLY A 94 17.83 -10.83 -22.06
C GLY A 94 16.53 -11.35 -21.43
N LEU A 95 16.57 -11.70 -20.13
CA LEU A 95 15.43 -12.27 -19.44
C LEU A 95 14.27 -11.26 -19.33
N SER A 96 13.06 -11.72 -19.63
CA SER A 96 11.83 -10.97 -19.41
C SER A 96 10.75 -11.84 -18.79
N ALA A 97 9.91 -11.23 -17.96
CA ALA A 97 8.80 -11.92 -17.32
C ALA A 97 7.64 -10.95 -17.08
N ASN A 98 6.41 -11.45 -17.20
CA ASN A 98 5.22 -10.70 -16.81
C ASN A 98 4.65 -11.32 -15.54
N LYS A 99 4.26 -10.48 -14.58
CA LYS A 99 3.67 -10.89 -13.32
C LYS A 99 2.40 -10.09 -13.05
N HIS A 100 1.45 -10.75 -12.42
CA HIS A 100 0.13 -10.23 -12.16
C HIS A 100 -0.33 -10.60 -10.75
N SER A 101 -0.95 -9.66 -10.04
CA SER A 101 -1.41 -9.78 -8.65
C SER A 101 -2.76 -9.09 -8.49
N ASN A 102 -3.74 -9.77 -7.88
CA ASN A 102 -5.01 -9.20 -7.46
C ASN A 102 -5.13 -9.33 -5.95
N TYR A 103 -5.48 -8.24 -5.27
CA TYR A 103 -5.68 -8.28 -3.84
C TYR A 103 -6.62 -7.19 -3.34
N LEU A 104 -7.23 -7.47 -2.20
CA LEU A 104 -7.92 -6.49 -1.39
C LEU A 104 -6.90 -5.49 -0.81
N SER A 105 -6.90 -4.26 -1.32
CA SER A 105 -5.91 -3.26 -0.95
C SER A 105 -6.30 -2.42 0.25
N ASN A 106 -7.60 -2.28 0.54
CA ASN A 106 -8.06 -1.53 1.72
C ASN A 106 -9.52 -1.88 2.07
N ILE A 107 -9.80 -2.03 3.36
CA ILE A 107 -11.17 -1.95 3.91
C ILE A 107 -11.13 -0.91 5.01
N SER A 108 -12.10 0.00 5.02
CA SER A 108 -12.18 1.00 6.09
C SER A 108 -13.60 1.37 6.46
N ILE A 109 -13.81 1.67 7.72
CA ILE A 109 -14.98 2.33 8.24
C ILE A 109 -14.56 3.62 8.94
N ALA A 110 -15.27 4.70 8.71
CA ALA A 110 -15.04 5.97 9.37
C ALA A 110 -16.35 6.65 9.73
N PHE A 111 -16.37 7.37 10.83
CA PHE A 111 -17.56 8.09 11.27
C PHE A 111 -17.21 9.34 12.08
N PRO A 112 -18.03 10.40 11.99
CA PRO A 112 -17.92 11.56 12.86
C PRO A 112 -18.48 11.24 14.25
N ILE A 113 -17.61 11.19 15.27
CA ILE A 113 -18.06 11.07 16.67
C ILE A 113 -18.78 12.38 17.09
N SER A 114 -18.28 13.52 16.61
CA SER A 114 -18.93 14.81 16.78
C SER A 114 -18.65 15.74 15.59
N LYS A 115 -19.12 17.00 15.67
CA LYS A 115 -18.76 18.02 14.68
C LYS A 115 -17.24 18.22 14.59
N LYS A 116 -16.52 18.12 15.71
CA LYS A 116 -15.07 18.35 15.79
C LYS A 116 -14.23 17.08 15.80
N LEU A 117 -14.76 15.96 16.28
CA LEU A 117 -14.01 14.72 16.47
C LEU A 117 -14.43 13.67 15.44
N LYS A 118 -13.46 13.15 14.69
CA LYS A 118 -13.64 12.16 13.62
C LYS A 118 -12.83 10.92 13.95
N PHE A 119 -13.34 9.75 13.60
CA PHE A 119 -12.67 8.48 13.82
C PHE A 119 -12.71 7.61 12.57
N GLY A 120 -11.64 6.87 12.33
CA GLY A 120 -11.51 5.89 11.26
C GLY A 120 -10.81 4.63 11.74
N LEU A 121 -11.28 3.48 11.27
CA LEU A 121 -10.65 2.18 11.42
C LEU A 121 -10.44 1.55 10.04
N GLY A 122 -9.24 1.09 9.75
CA GLY A 122 -8.88 0.54 8.44
C GLY A 122 -8.04 -0.71 8.54
N TYR A 123 -8.14 -1.58 7.53
CA TYR A 123 -7.27 -2.71 7.28
C TYR A 123 -6.66 -2.59 5.88
N GLN A 124 -5.39 -2.92 5.75
CA GLN A 124 -4.75 -3.11 4.45
C GLN A 124 -3.47 -3.95 4.55
N PRO A 125 -3.05 -4.60 3.46
CA PRO A 125 -1.69 -5.09 3.34
C PRO A 125 -0.69 -3.93 3.34
N TYR A 126 0.40 -4.04 4.09
CA TYR A 126 1.47 -3.04 4.16
C TYR A 126 2.68 -3.42 3.31
N SER A 127 3.11 -4.68 3.35
CA SER A 127 4.17 -5.18 2.48
C SER A 127 3.96 -6.65 2.13
N SER A 128 4.57 -7.06 1.03
CA SER A 128 4.51 -8.45 0.56
C SER A 128 5.87 -8.94 0.14
N LYS A 129 6.21 -10.16 0.57
CA LYS A 129 7.40 -10.87 0.14
C LYS A 129 6.94 -12.04 -0.71
N ARG A 130 7.28 -12.02 -2.00
CA ARG A 130 7.01 -13.13 -2.93
C ARG A 130 8.05 -13.18 -4.02
N TYR A 131 8.91 -14.20 -3.98
CA TYR A 131 9.87 -14.50 -5.03
C TYR A 131 10.21 -15.99 -5.01
N ASP A 132 10.52 -16.55 -6.17
CA ASP A 132 11.04 -17.91 -6.34
C ASP A 132 12.05 -17.84 -7.48
N ILE A 133 13.32 -18.06 -7.16
CA ILE A 133 14.45 -17.91 -8.09
C ILE A 133 15.32 -19.14 -7.94
N ILE A 134 15.49 -19.89 -9.04
CA ILE A 134 16.38 -21.03 -9.10
C ILE A 134 17.56 -20.68 -9.98
N THR A 135 18.76 -20.89 -9.46
CA THR A 135 20.01 -20.79 -10.22
C THR A 135 20.69 -22.15 -10.19
N SER A 136 21.25 -22.57 -11.33
CA SER A 136 21.98 -23.83 -11.42
C SER A 136 23.30 -23.64 -12.15
N LYS A 137 24.30 -24.45 -11.78
CA LYS A 137 25.61 -24.47 -12.41
C LYS A 137 26.14 -25.91 -12.44
N ILE A 138 26.76 -26.28 -13.55
CA ILE A 138 27.51 -27.53 -13.68
C ILE A 138 28.92 -27.29 -13.15
N LEU A 139 29.34 -28.12 -12.19
CA LEU A 139 30.67 -28.12 -11.59
C LEU A 139 31.67 -28.90 -12.46
N ALA A 140 32.96 -28.78 -12.16
CA ALA A 140 34.03 -29.39 -12.96
C ALA A 140 33.97 -30.94 -12.98
N ASP A 141 33.36 -31.54 -11.97
CA ASP A 141 33.12 -32.98 -11.82
C ASP A 141 31.80 -33.44 -12.46
N SER A 142 31.15 -32.59 -13.27
CA SER A 142 29.80 -32.80 -13.84
C SER A 142 28.65 -32.83 -12.82
N THR A 143 28.90 -32.54 -11.54
CA THR A 143 27.84 -32.39 -10.54
C THR A 143 27.03 -31.12 -10.83
N VAL A 144 25.70 -31.23 -10.83
CA VAL A 144 24.81 -30.07 -10.94
C VAL A 144 24.57 -29.52 -9.54
N LYS A 145 24.98 -28.27 -9.31
CA LYS A 145 24.63 -27.49 -8.13
C LYS A 145 23.43 -26.62 -8.42
N ALA A 146 22.39 -26.70 -7.60
CA ALA A 146 21.22 -25.83 -7.68
C ALA A 146 21.03 -25.05 -6.38
N ASN A 147 20.83 -23.74 -6.51
CA ASN A 147 20.45 -22.84 -5.42
C ASN A 147 19.06 -22.29 -5.72
N ARG A 148 18.09 -22.59 -4.86
CA ARG A 148 16.75 -22.03 -4.90
C ARG A 148 16.58 -21.01 -3.78
N PHE A 149 16.18 -19.80 -4.15
CA PHE A 149 15.81 -18.74 -3.24
C PHE A 149 14.31 -18.55 -3.31
N TYR A 150 13.63 -18.85 -2.22
CA TYR A 150 12.18 -18.74 -2.09
C TYR A 150 11.85 -17.79 -0.95
N GLY A 151 10.93 -16.85 -1.17
CA GLY A 151 10.43 -16.01 -0.10
C GLY A 151 8.94 -15.80 -0.22
N GLU A 152 8.28 -15.86 0.93
CA GLU A 152 6.83 -15.73 1.03
C GLU A 152 6.42 -14.96 2.29
N GLY A 153 5.22 -14.38 2.24
CA GLY A 153 4.59 -13.78 3.39
C GLY A 153 4.01 -12.40 3.11
N THR A 154 3.20 -11.94 4.06
CA THR A 154 2.55 -10.63 3.99
C THR A 154 2.59 -10.00 5.37
N LEU A 155 2.93 -8.71 5.39
CA LEU A 155 2.77 -7.86 6.55
C LEU A 155 1.50 -7.05 6.34
N SER A 156 0.51 -7.24 7.21
CA SER A 156 -0.73 -6.49 7.19
C SER A 156 -0.75 -5.42 8.28
N THR A 157 -1.60 -4.42 8.10
CA THR A 157 -1.81 -3.36 9.09
C THR A 157 -3.29 -3.16 9.39
N ILE A 158 -3.59 -3.01 10.68
CA ILE A 158 -4.84 -2.42 11.17
C ILE A 158 -4.52 -1.02 11.67
N GLN A 159 -5.27 -0.03 11.22
CA GLN A 159 -5.05 1.38 11.50
C GLN A 159 -6.26 1.94 12.25
N ALA A 160 -6.03 2.66 13.34
CA ALA A 160 -7.04 3.44 14.04
C ALA A 160 -6.60 4.91 14.06
N ALA A 161 -7.49 5.82 13.65
CA ALA A 161 -7.15 7.22 13.43
C ALA A 161 -8.21 8.15 14.03
N PHE A 162 -7.75 9.20 14.69
CA PHE A 162 -8.57 10.26 15.28
C PHE A 162 -8.17 11.61 14.69
N GLY A 163 -9.16 12.37 14.23
CA GLY A 163 -8.99 13.76 13.78
C GLY A 163 -9.78 14.70 14.68
N TYR A 164 -9.16 15.77 15.16
CA TYR A 164 -9.78 16.78 16.01
C TYR A 164 -9.64 18.18 15.40
N GLN A 165 -10.78 18.81 15.12
CA GLN A 165 -10.86 20.19 14.64
C GLN A 165 -10.77 21.16 15.82
N VAL A 166 -9.59 21.75 16.00
CA VAL A 166 -9.31 22.72 17.09
C VAL A 166 -10.11 24.00 16.87
N ASN A 167 -10.01 24.57 15.67
CA ASN A 167 -10.77 25.73 15.23
C ASN A 167 -11.21 25.58 13.76
N LYS A 168 -11.81 26.62 13.17
CA LYS A 168 -12.35 26.54 11.79
C LYS A 168 -11.28 26.28 10.73
N GLU A 169 -10.03 26.65 10.99
CA GLU A 169 -8.93 26.56 10.02
C GLU A 169 -7.90 25.48 10.39
N PHE A 170 -7.75 25.15 11.67
CA PHE A 170 -6.70 24.25 12.16
C PHE A 170 -7.27 22.96 12.77
N ALA A 171 -6.67 21.84 12.37
CA ALA A 171 -6.97 20.53 12.92
C ALA A 171 -5.69 19.73 13.19
N VAL A 172 -5.79 18.83 14.16
CA VAL A 172 -4.73 17.88 14.53
C VAL A 172 -5.28 16.47 14.47
N GLY A 173 -4.41 15.48 14.37
CA GLY A 173 -4.82 14.09 14.34
C GLY A 173 -3.73 13.15 14.82
N LEU A 174 -4.17 11.98 15.26
CA LEU A 174 -3.32 10.88 15.71
C LEU A 174 -3.79 9.60 15.03
N ARG A 175 -2.87 8.84 14.48
CA ARG A 175 -3.11 7.48 13.98
C ARG A 175 -2.19 6.51 14.70
N SER A 176 -2.72 5.36 15.06
CA SER A 176 -1.99 4.19 15.53
C SER A 176 -2.11 3.09 14.49
N ASN A 177 -0.99 2.48 14.11
CA ASN A 177 -0.97 1.32 13.23
C ASN A 177 -0.45 0.11 13.98
N PHE A 178 -1.18 -1.00 13.90
CA PHE A 178 -0.74 -2.31 14.35
C PHE A 178 -0.32 -3.14 13.14
N TYR A 179 0.96 -3.50 13.07
CA TYR A 179 1.52 -4.35 12.02
C TYR A 179 1.62 -5.78 12.51
N PHE A 180 1.14 -6.71 11.70
CA PHE A 180 1.20 -8.13 12.01
C PHE A 180 1.42 -8.97 10.74
N GLY A 181 2.24 -10.00 10.86
CA GLY A 181 2.53 -10.89 9.75
C GLY A 181 3.70 -11.81 10.03
N LYS A 182 3.93 -12.73 9.09
CA LYS A 182 5.13 -13.56 9.02
C LYS A 182 5.72 -13.38 7.63
N LEU A 183 7.03 -13.14 7.57
CA LEU A 183 7.80 -13.15 6.34
C LEU A 183 8.85 -14.25 6.48
N SER A 184 8.98 -15.09 5.46
CA SER A 184 9.96 -16.17 5.42
C SER A 184 10.84 -16.00 4.18
N ASP A 185 12.14 -16.18 4.38
CA ASP A 185 13.16 -16.30 3.34
C ASP A 185 13.79 -17.70 3.48
N VAL A 186 13.81 -18.47 2.41
CA VAL A 186 14.35 -19.83 2.35
C VAL A 186 15.39 -19.89 1.23
N GLU A 187 16.58 -20.36 1.56
CA GLU A 187 17.62 -20.74 0.60
C GLU A 187 17.80 -22.26 0.66
N GLU A 188 17.68 -22.92 -0.47
CA GLU A 188 17.87 -24.36 -0.62
C GLU A 188 19.03 -24.64 -1.54
N LEU A 189 19.99 -25.42 -1.05
CA LEU A 189 21.20 -25.84 -1.72
C LEU A 189 21.09 -27.34 -2.00
N ALA A 190 21.05 -27.71 -3.28
CA ALA A 190 20.97 -29.09 -3.73
C ALA A 190 22.13 -29.43 -4.67
N TYR A 191 22.60 -30.68 -4.59
CA TYR A 191 23.61 -31.23 -5.49
C TYR A 191 23.07 -32.52 -6.11
N SER A 192 23.31 -32.73 -7.41
CA SER A 192 22.80 -33.93 -8.11
C SER A 192 23.37 -35.26 -7.59
N ASN A 193 24.47 -35.23 -6.85
CA ASN A 193 25.12 -36.39 -6.24
C ASN A 193 24.85 -36.51 -4.73
N ALA A 194 23.95 -35.70 -4.16
CA ALA A 194 23.58 -35.72 -2.76
C ALA A 194 22.08 -36.04 -2.59
N GLU A 195 21.75 -36.91 -1.64
CA GLU A 195 20.35 -37.26 -1.34
C GLU A 195 19.63 -36.17 -0.53
N LEU A 196 20.37 -35.43 0.29
CA LEU A 196 19.84 -34.39 1.16
C LEU A 196 20.07 -32.99 0.58
N ILE A 197 19.07 -32.15 0.74
CA ILE A 197 19.10 -30.71 0.50
C ILE A 197 19.52 -30.03 1.79
N ASN A 198 20.40 -29.03 1.71
CA ASN A 198 20.68 -28.14 2.82
C ASN A 198 19.81 -26.88 2.69
N GLY A 199 19.04 -26.56 3.73
CA GLY A 199 18.10 -25.45 3.74
C GLY A 199 18.39 -24.46 4.86
N PHE A 200 18.43 -23.18 4.48
CA PHE A 200 18.52 -22.05 5.40
C PHE A 200 17.19 -21.30 5.38
N GLU A 201 16.49 -21.24 6.51
CA GLU A 201 15.25 -20.48 6.66
C GLU A 201 15.45 -19.32 7.63
N THR A 202 15.08 -18.11 7.22
CA THR A 202 14.91 -16.95 8.08
C THR A 202 13.43 -16.58 8.15
N SER A 203 12.81 -16.70 9.32
CA SER A 203 11.42 -16.35 9.56
C SER A 203 11.31 -15.14 10.49
N ASN A 204 10.74 -14.06 9.98
CA ASN A 204 10.45 -12.83 10.70
C ASN A 204 8.97 -12.79 11.11
N LYS A 205 8.68 -12.97 12.40
CA LYS A 205 7.33 -12.78 12.95
C LYS A 205 7.21 -11.38 13.53
N ILE A 206 6.35 -10.57 12.92
CA ILE A 206 6.22 -9.15 13.21
C ILE A 206 4.91 -8.91 13.96
N LYS A 207 5.00 -8.24 15.12
CA LYS A 207 3.86 -7.74 15.90
C LYS A 207 4.27 -6.42 16.55
N THR A 208 3.95 -5.31 15.91
CA THR A 208 4.49 -4.01 16.33
C THR A 208 3.54 -2.87 16.07
N PHE A 209 3.74 -1.77 16.79
CA PHE A 209 2.96 -0.54 16.65
C PHE A 209 3.83 0.59 16.15
N ASN A 210 3.21 1.51 15.40
CA ASN A 210 3.73 2.85 15.22
C ASN A 210 2.63 3.89 15.40
N PHE A 211 3.04 5.15 15.49
CA PHE A 211 2.14 6.28 15.66
C PHE A 211 2.46 7.35 14.62
N THR A 212 1.41 7.96 14.07
CA THR A 212 1.52 9.13 13.17
C THR A 212 0.77 10.30 13.78
N LEU A 213 1.46 11.43 13.92
CA LEU A 213 0.81 12.72 14.16
C LEU A 213 0.55 13.41 12.83
N GLY A 214 -0.59 14.09 12.75
CA GLY A 214 -0.97 14.91 11.60
C GLY A 214 -1.44 16.28 12.03
N SER A 215 -1.20 17.28 11.19
CA SER A 215 -1.78 18.60 11.31
C SER A 215 -2.23 19.11 9.95
N THR A 216 -3.26 19.96 9.97
CA THR A 216 -3.71 20.68 8.78
C THR A 216 -4.12 22.10 9.13
N TYR A 217 -3.82 23.02 8.23
CA TYR A 217 -4.30 24.41 8.24
C TYR A 217 -4.99 24.70 6.92
N GLN A 218 -6.30 24.93 6.92
CA GLN A 218 -7.08 25.30 5.76
C GLN A 218 -7.71 26.67 5.94
N LYS A 219 -7.33 27.60 5.07
CA LYS A 219 -7.92 28.94 4.99
C LYS A 219 -8.87 29.02 3.80
N LYS A 220 -10.14 29.34 4.06
CA LYS A 220 -11.15 29.62 3.03
C LYS A 220 -11.25 31.13 2.77
N PHE A 221 -11.23 31.52 1.50
CA PHE A 221 -11.35 32.91 1.05
C PHE A 221 -12.78 33.20 0.56
N LYS A 222 -13.12 34.48 0.36
CA LYS A 222 -14.49 34.93 -0.01
C LYS A 222 -15.03 34.38 -1.34
N ASN A 223 -14.15 33.94 -2.26
CA ASN A 223 -14.55 33.43 -3.58
C ASN A 223 -14.52 31.89 -3.64
N ASP A 224 -14.83 31.22 -2.53
CA ASP A 224 -14.79 29.75 -2.36
C ASP A 224 -13.43 29.11 -2.67
N LYS A 225 -12.39 29.94 -2.80
CA LYS A 225 -11.00 29.51 -2.92
C LYS A 225 -10.50 29.07 -1.55
N LYS A 226 -9.62 28.08 -1.53
CA LYS A 226 -9.00 27.60 -0.29
C LYS A 226 -7.53 27.29 -0.49
N LEU A 227 -6.76 27.60 0.55
CA LEU A 227 -5.38 27.19 0.69
C LEU A 227 -5.31 26.19 1.84
N THR A 228 -4.69 25.04 1.62
CA THR A 228 -4.50 23.98 2.63
C THR A 228 -3.02 23.67 2.77
N LEU A 229 -2.53 23.68 4.00
CA LEU A 229 -1.21 23.19 4.39
C LEU A 229 -1.40 21.95 5.25
N GLY A 230 -0.55 20.96 5.07
CA GLY A 230 -0.57 19.74 5.88
C GLY A 230 0.84 19.30 6.25
N ALA A 231 0.97 18.68 7.42
CA ALA A 231 2.19 18.04 7.85
C ALA A 231 1.86 16.73 8.58
N THR A 232 2.70 15.73 8.42
CA THR A 232 2.62 14.48 9.19
C THR A 232 4.00 14.03 9.65
N TYR A 233 4.02 13.33 10.78
CA TYR A 233 5.22 12.70 11.31
C TYR A 233 4.87 11.34 11.90
N THR A 234 5.47 10.29 11.33
CA THR A 234 5.34 8.91 11.79
C THR A 234 6.58 8.53 12.57
N PHE A 235 6.36 8.20 13.85
CA PHE A 235 7.39 7.65 14.72
C PHE A 235 7.73 6.22 14.29
N GLY A 236 8.98 5.81 14.51
CA GLY A 236 9.41 4.43 14.29
C GLY A 236 8.68 3.45 15.20
N THR A 237 8.86 2.15 14.94
CA THR A 237 8.17 1.10 15.71
C THR A 237 8.60 1.02 17.16
N THR A 238 7.67 0.62 18.03
CA THR A 238 7.93 0.39 19.46
C THR A 238 7.85 -1.09 19.88
N GLY A 239 7.50 -2.01 18.97
CA GLY A 239 7.31 -3.44 19.26
C GLY A 239 8.45 -4.36 18.78
N ASN A 240 8.35 -5.63 19.15
CA ASN A 240 9.38 -6.65 18.90
C ASN A 240 9.14 -7.38 17.56
N VAL A 241 10.20 -7.54 16.79
CA VAL A 241 10.29 -8.45 15.65
C VAL A 241 11.07 -9.66 16.09
N LYS A 242 10.41 -10.83 16.10
CA LYS A 242 11.08 -12.09 16.42
C LYS A 242 11.59 -12.71 15.13
N THR A 243 12.90 -12.79 15.00
CA THR A 243 13.58 -13.42 13.88
C THR A 243 14.05 -14.79 14.32
N GLN A 244 13.70 -15.82 13.55
CA GLN A 244 14.19 -17.18 13.75
C GLN A 244 14.98 -17.59 12.52
N PHE A 245 16.23 -17.96 12.71
CA PHE A 245 17.07 -18.58 11.70
C PHE A 245 17.19 -20.08 11.98
N LEU A 246 17.02 -20.89 10.94
CA LEU A 246 17.12 -22.35 11.00
C LEU A 246 17.99 -22.84 9.84
N ASN A 247 19.06 -23.57 10.15
CA ASN A 247 19.82 -24.37 9.20
C ASN A 247 19.46 -25.83 9.39
N SER A 248 19.06 -26.50 8.32
CA SER A 248 18.60 -27.89 8.36
C SER A 248 18.95 -28.66 7.10
N THR A 249 18.93 -29.99 7.20
CA THR A 249 19.02 -30.89 6.04
C THR A 249 17.78 -31.76 5.95
N TYR A 250 17.26 -31.99 4.74
CA TYR A 250 16.04 -32.76 4.48
C TYR A 250 15.98 -33.20 3.02
N TYR A 251 15.02 -34.06 2.68
CA TYR A 251 14.64 -34.34 1.28
C TYR A 251 13.14 -34.11 1.07
N TYR A 252 12.72 -33.96 -0.18
CA TYR A 252 11.32 -33.80 -0.55
C TYR A 252 10.68 -35.13 -0.95
N TYR A 253 9.49 -35.41 -0.43
CA TYR A 253 8.60 -36.46 -0.91
C TYR A 253 7.18 -35.92 -0.97
N LEU A 254 6.56 -35.94 -2.16
CA LEU A 254 5.22 -35.37 -2.41
C LEU A 254 5.08 -33.93 -1.85
N ASP A 255 6.05 -33.07 -2.15
CA ASP A 255 6.14 -31.66 -1.71
C ASP A 255 6.25 -31.44 -0.20
N GLN A 256 6.53 -32.49 0.58
CA GLN A 256 6.76 -32.40 2.02
C GLN A 256 8.23 -32.63 2.38
N LYS A 257 8.74 -31.84 3.33
CA LYS A 257 10.09 -32.02 3.89
C LYS A 257 10.10 -33.21 4.83
N LEU A 258 10.90 -34.23 4.50
CA LEU A 258 11.13 -35.42 5.33
C LEU A 258 12.58 -35.49 5.81
N ASN A 259 12.80 -36.22 6.90
CA ASN A 259 14.10 -36.40 7.55
C ASN A 259 14.82 -35.09 7.90
N VAL A 260 14.04 -34.12 8.42
CA VAL A 260 14.56 -32.80 8.80
C VAL A 260 15.49 -32.94 10.01
N THR A 261 16.78 -32.69 9.80
CA THR A 261 17.77 -32.59 10.87
C THR A 261 18.11 -31.12 11.09
N GLU A 262 17.86 -30.59 12.29
CA GLU A 262 18.25 -29.22 12.66
C GLU A 262 19.76 -29.18 12.98
N ILE A 263 20.52 -28.40 12.20
CA ILE A 263 21.96 -28.21 12.41
C ILE A 263 22.20 -27.01 13.32
N GLU A 264 21.49 -25.91 13.06
CA GLU A 264 21.63 -24.68 13.83
C GLU A 264 20.29 -23.96 13.92
N LYS A 265 20.01 -23.39 15.10
CA LYS A 265 18.83 -22.57 15.33
C LYS A 265 19.22 -21.34 16.15
N LYS A 266 18.97 -20.16 15.58
CA LYS A 266 19.21 -18.87 16.22
C LYS A 266 17.91 -18.10 16.32
N THR A 267 17.71 -17.41 17.43
CA THR A 267 16.57 -16.50 17.62
C THR A 267 17.11 -15.14 18.01
N SER A 268 16.63 -14.08 17.38
CA SER A 268 16.92 -12.70 17.74
C SER A 268 15.64 -11.89 17.82
N GLU A 269 15.69 -10.83 18.61
CA GLU A 269 14.62 -9.83 18.69
C GLU A 269 15.16 -8.47 18.25
N ASP A 270 14.47 -7.84 17.30
CA ASP A 270 14.77 -6.49 16.81
C ASP A 270 13.60 -5.55 17.10
N LYS A 271 13.86 -4.26 17.25
CA LYS A 271 12.88 -3.23 17.60
C LYS A 271 12.60 -2.24 16.46
N ASN A 272 13.45 -2.15 15.44
CA ASN A 272 13.41 -1.06 14.45
C ASN A 272 13.22 -1.51 13.01
N LEU A 273 12.02 -2.01 12.69
CA LEU A 273 11.72 -2.49 11.33
C LEU A 273 11.06 -1.43 10.44
N ILE A 274 10.15 -0.62 10.99
CA ILE A 274 9.42 0.39 10.22
C ILE A 274 10.12 1.75 10.39
N PRO A 275 10.54 2.39 9.29
CA PRO A 275 11.27 3.65 9.35
C PRO A 275 10.39 4.81 9.81
N THR A 276 11.03 5.85 10.35
CA THR A 276 10.39 7.15 10.58
C THR A 276 10.10 7.83 9.25
N GLU A 277 8.92 8.44 9.12
CA GLU A 277 8.45 9.12 7.91
C GLU A 277 7.94 10.52 8.27
N ALA A 278 8.28 11.51 7.46
CA ALA A 278 7.77 12.87 7.58
C ALA A 278 7.24 13.34 6.22
N SER A 279 6.08 13.98 6.21
CA SER A 279 5.47 14.52 4.99
C SER A 279 5.04 15.96 5.16
N LEU A 280 5.23 16.75 4.10
CA LEU A 280 4.76 18.13 3.99
C LEU A 280 3.98 18.29 2.69
N GLY A 281 2.84 18.96 2.76
CA GLY A 281 1.98 19.19 1.60
C GLY A 281 1.39 20.59 1.56
N ILE A 282 1.20 21.10 0.35
CA ILE A 282 0.49 22.34 0.08
C ILE A 282 -0.54 22.09 -1.02
N GLY A 283 -1.76 22.58 -0.81
CA GLY A 283 -2.86 22.45 -1.74
C GLY A 283 -3.60 23.77 -1.92
N TYR A 284 -4.05 24.03 -3.14
CA TYR A 284 -4.86 25.18 -3.48
C TYR A 284 -6.00 24.75 -4.40
N GLY A 285 -7.18 25.31 -4.20
CA GLY A 285 -8.34 24.93 -4.99
C GLY A 285 -9.54 25.83 -4.80
N HIS A 286 -10.60 25.47 -5.50
CA HIS A 286 -11.93 26.04 -5.36
C HIS A 286 -12.88 24.94 -4.89
N ASP A 287 -13.65 25.23 -3.85
CA ASP A 287 -14.59 24.29 -3.25
C ASP A 287 -15.50 23.68 -4.32
N ALA A 288 -15.57 22.34 -4.32
CA ALA A 288 -16.40 21.56 -5.24
C ALA A 288 -16.20 21.84 -6.76
N LYS A 289 -15.05 22.40 -7.17
CA LYS A 289 -14.72 22.63 -8.59
C LYS A 289 -13.37 22.05 -8.99
N TRP A 290 -12.31 22.40 -8.28
CA TRP A 290 -10.97 21.90 -8.59
C TRP A 290 -10.03 22.04 -7.41
N PHE A 291 -8.98 21.23 -7.42
CA PHE A 291 -7.92 21.28 -6.43
C PHE A 291 -6.62 20.80 -7.05
N ALA A 292 -5.52 21.45 -6.70
CA ALA A 292 -4.17 21.05 -7.03
C ALA A 292 -3.32 21.04 -5.76
N SER A 293 -2.39 20.10 -5.67
CA SER A 293 -1.50 19.97 -4.51
C SER A 293 -0.16 19.37 -4.88
N ALA A 294 0.85 19.73 -4.10
CA ALA A 294 2.19 19.17 -4.15
C ALA A 294 2.58 18.69 -2.76
N GLN A 295 3.35 17.61 -2.72
CA GLN A 295 3.75 16.94 -1.49
C GLN A 295 5.18 16.41 -1.61
N ILE A 296 5.90 16.47 -0.48
CA ILE A 296 7.16 15.78 -0.30
C ILE A 296 7.04 14.84 0.89
N ASP A 297 7.47 13.59 0.70
CA ASP A 297 7.62 12.58 1.74
C ASP A 297 9.10 12.27 1.91
N TYR A 298 9.55 12.17 3.16
CA TYR A 298 10.90 11.76 3.53
C TYR A 298 10.80 10.55 4.45
N LYS A 299 11.55 9.48 4.14
CA LYS A 299 11.65 8.29 4.98
C LYS A 299 13.10 8.03 5.31
N LYS A 300 13.38 7.89 6.61
CA LYS A 300 14.72 7.58 7.09
C LYS A 300 15.07 6.12 6.81
N GLY A 301 16.30 5.85 6.40
CA GLY A 301 16.81 4.48 6.27
C GLY A 301 16.80 3.74 7.62
N SER A 302 16.57 2.43 7.57
CA SER A 302 16.68 1.52 8.70
C SER A 302 17.61 0.37 8.35
N THR A 303 18.20 -0.28 9.36
CA THR A 303 18.97 -1.52 9.16
C THR A 303 18.10 -2.71 9.55
N THR A 304 18.09 -3.75 8.73
CA THR A 304 17.35 -4.99 8.97
C THR A 304 18.28 -6.19 8.78
N MET A 305 17.87 -7.36 9.28
CA MET A 305 18.60 -8.61 9.03
C MET A 305 18.05 -9.30 7.78
N PHE A 306 18.93 -9.69 6.86
CA PHE A 306 18.61 -10.48 5.67
C PHE A 306 19.55 -11.69 5.62
N LEU A 307 18.99 -12.92 5.65
CA LEU A 307 19.74 -14.18 5.68
C LEU A 307 20.87 -14.19 6.74
N GLY A 308 20.61 -13.62 7.92
CA GLY A 308 21.59 -13.54 9.02
C GLY A 308 22.65 -12.44 8.88
N GLN A 309 22.60 -11.59 7.84
CA GLN A 309 23.50 -10.45 7.65
C GLN A 309 22.78 -9.10 7.78
N PRO A 310 23.42 -8.04 8.30
CA PRO A 310 22.81 -6.72 8.36
C PRO A 310 22.72 -6.10 6.96
N PHE A 311 21.54 -5.64 6.57
CA PHE A 311 21.26 -4.90 5.35
C PHE A 311 20.72 -3.51 5.71
N SER A 312 21.43 -2.46 5.27
CA SER A 312 21.08 -1.06 5.57
C SER A 312 20.35 -0.41 4.40
N TYR A 313 19.12 0.03 4.66
CA TYR A 313 18.38 0.89 3.75
C TYR A 313 18.92 2.33 3.79
N GLN A 314 18.93 2.98 2.62
CA GLN A 314 19.23 4.40 2.51
C GLN A 314 17.98 5.25 2.77
N ASP A 315 18.18 6.54 3.03
CA ASP A 315 17.10 7.52 3.08
C ASP A 315 16.41 7.64 1.71
N SER A 316 15.08 7.62 1.72
CA SER A 316 14.26 7.83 0.53
C SER A 316 13.45 9.11 0.63
N TYR A 317 13.17 9.69 -0.54
CA TYR A 317 12.23 10.79 -0.64
C TYR A 317 11.32 10.59 -1.84
N ARG A 318 10.10 11.08 -1.73
CA ARG A 318 9.10 11.08 -2.80
C ARG A 318 8.54 12.47 -2.98
N ILE A 319 8.51 12.94 -4.22
CA ILE A 319 7.89 14.19 -4.60
C ILE A 319 6.68 13.84 -5.46
N SER A 320 5.52 14.38 -5.10
CA SER A 320 4.25 14.09 -5.77
C SER A 320 3.52 15.39 -6.07
N ALA A 321 2.88 15.46 -7.23
CA ALA A 321 2.00 16.55 -7.61
C ALA A 321 0.75 15.99 -8.28
N GLY A 322 -0.41 16.59 -8.00
CA GLY A 322 -1.66 16.11 -8.57
C GLY A 322 -2.84 16.97 -8.17
N GLY A 323 -4.03 16.51 -8.57
CA GLY A 323 -5.25 17.26 -8.35
C GLY A 323 -6.50 16.56 -8.84
N TRP A 324 -7.62 17.25 -8.67
CA TRP A 324 -8.91 16.82 -9.17
C TRP A 324 -9.68 17.98 -9.79
N TYR A 325 -10.57 17.64 -10.72
CA TYR A 325 -11.48 18.55 -11.38
C TYR A 325 -12.90 17.95 -11.37
N LEU A 326 -13.86 18.75 -10.95
CA LEU A 326 -15.28 18.43 -10.90
C LEU A 326 -16.04 19.50 -11.69
N PRO A 327 -16.54 19.19 -12.90
CA PRO A 327 -17.16 20.19 -13.76
C PRO A 327 -18.39 20.85 -13.12
N ASN A 328 -19.37 20.03 -12.71
CA ASN A 328 -20.57 20.47 -12.04
C ASN A 328 -21.24 19.32 -11.27
N TYR A 329 -21.13 19.36 -9.95
CA TYR A 329 -21.71 18.37 -9.05
C TYR A 329 -23.25 18.28 -9.07
N ASN A 330 -23.94 19.32 -9.53
CA ASN A 330 -25.40 19.45 -9.57
C ASN A 330 -26.00 19.39 -10.99
N ASP A 331 -25.27 18.91 -11.99
CA ASP A 331 -25.79 18.81 -13.35
C ASP A 331 -26.74 17.62 -13.51
N PHE A 332 -28.03 17.91 -13.71
CA PHE A 332 -29.06 16.88 -13.93
C PHE A 332 -29.13 16.39 -15.38
N ARG A 333 -28.49 17.09 -16.33
CA ARG A 333 -28.57 16.78 -17.77
C ARG A 333 -27.41 15.91 -18.23
N SER A 334 -26.22 16.09 -17.67
CA SER A 334 -25.01 15.36 -18.07
C SER A 334 -24.37 14.64 -16.89
N TYR A 335 -24.35 13.31 -16.95
CA TYR A 335 -23.67 12.48 -15.95
C TYR A 335 -22.16 12.76 -15.88
N LEU A 336 -21.52 13.00 -17.03
CA LEU A 336 -20.09 13.28 -17.10
C LEU A 336 -19.70 14.57 -16.36
N ASN A 337 -20.62 15.53 -16.26
CA ASN A 337 -20.36 16.75 -15.50
C ASN A 337 -20.32 16.50 -13.98
N ARG A 338 -20.93 15.41 -13.50
CA ARG A 338 -20.90 14.95 -12.10
C ARG A 338 -19.70 14.05 -11.79
N VAL A 339 -18.94 13.64 -12.80
CA VAL A 339 -17.75 12.79 -12.63
C VAL A 339 -16.59 13.63 -12.12
N VAL A 340 -15.88 13.12 -11.12
CA VAL A 340 -14.67 13.74 -10.61
C VAL A 340 -13.49 13.13 -11.34
N TYR A 341 -12.73 13.96 -12.05
CA TYR A 341 -11.52 13.56 -12.75
C TYR A 341 -10.30 13.83 -11.88
N ARG A 342 -9.37 12.87 -11.82
CA ARG A 342 -8.13 12.95 -11.04
C ARG A 342 -6.93 12.70 -11.91
N TYR A 343 -5.85 13.40 -11.61
CA TYR A 343 -4.58 13.26 -12.29
C TYR A 343 -3.42 13.55 -11.33
N GLY A 344 -2.27 12.95 -11.59
CA GLY A 344 -1.06 13.23 -10.83
C GLY A 344 0.17 12.53 -11.38
N ALA A 345 1.30 12.88 -10.81
CA ALA A 345 2.60 12.31 -11.11
C ALA A 345 3.46 12.29 -9.86
N PHE A 346 4.43 11.38 -9.82
CA PHE A 346 5.37 11.28 -8.72
C PHE A 346 6.73 10.77 -9.17
N TYR A 347 7.74 11.14 -8.38
CA TYR A 347 9.10 10.61 -8.43
C TYR A 347 9.51 10.20 -7.02
N GLU A 348 10.09 9.02 -6.88
CA GLU A 348 10.56 8.45 -5.63
C GLU A 348 11.99 7.94 -5.80
N LYS A 349 12.92 8.54 -5.05
CA LYS A 349 14.24 7.95 -4.87
C LYS A 349 14.10 6.82 -3.86
N GLY A 350 14.28 5.58 -4.29
CA GLY A 350 14.09 4.42 -3.41
C GLY A 350 15.14 4.31 -2.31
N ASN A 351 14.81 3.52 -1.28
CA ASN A 351 15.67 3.23 -0.14
C ASN A 351 16.60 2.03 -0.37
N LEU A 352 16.42 1.30 -1.47
CA LEU A 352 17.24 0.16 -1.86
C LEU A 352 18.41 0.62 -2.73
N ASN A 353 19.62 0.33 -2.26
CA ASN A 353 20.86 0.46 -3.03
C ASN A 353 21.41 -0.93 -3.33
N VAL A 354 21.46 -1.30 -4.60
CA VAL A 354 21.97 -2.59 -5.07
C VAL A 354 23.05 -2.31 -6.11
N ASN A 355 24.22 -2.93 -5.98
CA ASN A 355 25.37 -2.69 -6.87
C ASN A 355 25.71 -1.20 -7.03
N GLY A 356 25.66 -0.43 -5.93
CA GLY A 356 25.96 1.01 -5.93
C GLY A 356 24.88 1.90 -6.58
N THR A 357 23.78 1.32 -7.05
CA THR A 357 22.71 2.06 -7.75
C THR A 357 21.42 2.05 -6.95
N ASN A 358 20.77 3.21 -6.86
CA ASN A 358 19.48 3.35 -6.17
C ASN A 358 18.32 2.90 -7.07
N ILE A 359 17.41 2.11 -6.50
CA ILE A 359 16.20 1.67 -7.20
C ILE A 359 15.14 2.77 -7.14
N ASN A 360 15.19 3.69 -8.11
CA ASN A 360 14.25 4.79 -8.21
C ASN A 360 12.93 4.36 -8.86
N GLN A 361 11.86 5.09 -8.59
CA GLN A 361 10.55 4.88 -9.17
C GLN A 361 9.95 6.22 -9.63
N TYR A 362 9.23 6.20 -10.73
CA TYR A 362 8.42 7.33 -11.16
C TYR A 362 7.17 6.83 -11.88
N GLY A 363 6.13 7.67 -11.90
CA GLY A 363 4.87 7.29 -12.51
C GLY A 363 3.92 8.46 -12.68
N ILE A 364 2.92 8.20 -13.52
CA ILE A 364 1.75 9.05 -13.73
C ILE A 364 0.51 8.27 -13.30
N THR A 365 -0.48 9.01 -12.83
CA THR A 365 -1.71 8.45 -12.30
C THR A 365 -2.89 9.23 -12.84
N ALA A 366 -3.98 8.52 -13.11
CA ALA A 366 -5.25 9.12 -13.52
C ALA A 366 -6.38 8.36 -12.85
N GLY A 367 -7.53 9.00 -12.66
CA GLY A 367 -8.68 8.29 -12.12
C GLY A 367 -9.97 9.06 -12.23
N VAL A 368 -11.07 8.37 -11.94
CA VAL A 368 -12.42 8.93 -11.94
C VAL A 368 -13.21 8.46 -10.72
N THR A 369 -14.02 9.34 -10.15
CA THR A 369 -15.11 8.91 -9.24
C THR A 369 -16.42 9.00 -9.99
N LEU A 370 -17.10 7.87 -10.10
CA LEU A 370 -18.41 7.69 -10.70
C LEU A 370 -19.47 7.72 -9.58
N PRO A 371 -20.19 8.85 -9.38
CA PRO A 371 -21.27 8.89 -8.40
C PRO A 371 -22.40 7.95 -8.77
N PHE A 372 -23.03 7.31 -7.79
CA PHE A 372 -24.28 6.61 -8.01
C PHE A 372 -25.41 7.58 -8.34
N GLU A 373 -26.29 7.22 -9.27
CA GLU A 373 -27.30 8.10 -9.87
C GLU A 373 -28.22 8.76 -8.82
N LYS A 374 -28.61 8.01 -7.77
CA LYS A 374 -29.46 8.46 -6.66
C LYS A 374 -28.71 9.11 -5.50
N SER A 375 -27.40 9.30 -5.62
CA SER A 375 -26.61 9.93 -4.58
C SER A 375 -26.79 11.44 -4.66
N ASN A 376 -27.32 12.04 -3.58
CA ASN A 376 -27.35 13.50 -3.42
C ASN A 376 -25.92 14.06 -3.52
N ALA A 377 -25.80 15.24 -4.09
CA ALA A 377 -24.53 15.93 -4.36
C ALA A 377 -23.61 16.11 -3.13
N VAL A 378 -24.17 16.03 -1.92
CA VAL A 378 -23.47 16.13 -0.61
C VAL A 378 -23.10 14.75 -0.01
N ARG A 379 -23.60 13.65 -0.61
CA ARG A 379 -23.51 12.28 -0.09
C ARG A 379 -22.94 11.29 -1.12
N MET A 380 -21.92 11.69 -1.90
CA MET A 380 -21.40 10.90 -3.03
C MET A 380 -20.85 9.53 -2.60
N SER A 381 -21.77 8.56 -2.55
CA SER A 381 -21.46 7.14 -2.68
C SER A 381 -21.24 6.87 -4.16
N GLY A 382 -20.24 6.06 -4.47
CA GLY A 382 -19.83 5.86 -5.85
C GLY A 382 -18.71 4.84 -5.98
N ILE A 383 -18.25 4.71 -7.22
CA ILE A 383 -17.15 3.85 -7.59
C ILE A 383 -15.97 4.73 -7.97
N ASP A 384 -14.83 4.47 -7.35
CA ASP A 384 -13.55 5.06 -7.69
C ASP A 384 -12.79 4.11 -8.61
N LEU A 385 -12.31 4.61 -9.75
CA LEU A 385 -11.43 3.89 -10.65
C LEU A 385 -10.12 4.68 -10.75
N GLY A 386 -9.00 3.99 -10.52
CA GLY A 386 -7.66 4.57 -10.59
C GLY A 386 -6.77 3.75 -11.51
N LEU A 387 -5.94 4.45 -12.26
CA LEU A 387 -4.90 3.91 -13.13
C LEU A 387 -3.56 4.49 -12.70
N GLU A 388 -2.55 3.65 -12.65
CA GLU A 388 -1.19 4.03 -12.30
C GLU A 388 -0.23 3.36 -13.28
N PHE A 389 0.57 4.17 -13.97
CA PHE A 389 1.56 3.72 -14.95
C PHE A 389 2.92 4.29 -14.61
N GLY A 390 3.97 3.48 -14.68
CA GLY A 390 5.30 3.97 -14.41
C GLY A 390 6.39 2.91 -14.49
N ARG A 391 7.55 3.29 -13.98
CA ARG A 391 8.77 2.48 -14.02
C ARG A 391 9.49 2.51 -12.68
N ARG A 392 10.04 1.37 -12.29
CA ARG A 392 10.88 1.19 -11.11
C ARG A 392 12.16 0.44 -11.48
N GLY A 393 13.29 0.87 -10.92
CA GLY A 393 14.60 0.28 -11.18
C GLY A 393 15.21 0.71 -12.51
N THR A 394 16.35 0.10 -12.83
CA THR A 394 17.16 0.36 -14.02
C THR A 394 17.68 -0.95 -14.59
N LEU A 395 18.09 -0.95 -15.85
CA LEU A 395 18.82 -2.05 -16.49
C LEU A 395 20.33 -1.96 -16.24
N GLU A 396 20.82 -0.77 -15.90
CA GLU A 396 22.23 -0.52 -15.60
C GLU A 396 22.72 -1.41 -14.44
N ASN A 397 24.00 -1.80 -14.47
CA ASN A 397 24.64 -2.62 -13.44
C ASN A 397 23.97 -3.99 -13.21
N ASN A 398 23.42 -4.57 -14.28
CA ASN A 398 22.70 -5.86 -14.28
C ASN A 398 21.49 -5.88 -13.34
N LEU A 399 20.85 -4.72 -13.17
CA LEU A 399 19.65 -4.59 -12.35
C LEU A 399 18.38 -4.86 -13.16
N ILE A 400 17.28 -5.04 -12.45
CA ILE A 400 15.98 -5.38 -13.05
C ILE A 400 15.15 -4.11 -13.21
N GLN A 401 14.73 -3.84 -14.43
CA GLN A 401 13.75 -2.79 -14.71
C GLN A 401 12.33 -3.35 -14.65
N GLN A 402 11.44 -2.65 -13.97
CA GLN A 402 10.04 -3.02 -13.78
C GLN A 402 9.15 -1.92 -14.35
N ASN A 403 8.42 -2.22 -15.41
CA ASN A 403 7.34 -1.35 -15.88
C ASN A 403 6.03 -1.84 -15.25
N PHE A 404 5.28 -0.95 -14.62
CA PHE A 404 4.02 -1.31 -13.96
C PHE A 404 2.84 -0.59 -14.58
N PHE A 405 1.73 -1.31 -14.65
CA PHE A 405 0.41 -0.79 -14.97
C PHE A 405 -0.59 -1.35 -13.96
N ASN A 406 -1.01 -0.52 -13.01
CA ASN A 406 -1.90 -0.93 -11.93
C ASN A 406 -3.29 -0.33 -12.15
N VAL A 407 -4.31 -1.16 -11.90
CA VAL A 407 -5.70 -0.75 -11.90
C VAL A 407 -6.24 -0.87 -10.48
N LYS A 408 -6.91 0.16 -9.99
CA LYS A 408 -7.49 0.19 -8.65
C LYS A 408 -8.97 0.50 -8.74
N VAL A 409 -9.76 -0.26 -7.98
CA VAL A 409 -11.21 -0.09 -7.92
C VAL A 409 -11.61 0.06 -6.47
N GLY A 410 -12.34 1.11 -6.15
CA GLY A 410 -12.86 1.40 -4.83
C GLY A 410 -14.37 1.55 -4.87
N ILE A 411 -15.07 1.01 -3.88
CA ILE A 411 -16.49 1.30 -3.66
C ILE A 411 -16.60 2.04 -2.35
N ASN A 412 -17.33 3.17 -2.39
CA ASN A 412 -17.58 4.01 -1.23
C ASN A 412 -19.09 4.09 -0.96
N PHE A 413 -19.47 3.74 0.27
CA PHE A 413 -20.81 3.92 0.79
C PHE A 413 -20.77 4.92 1.93
N ALA A 414 -21.53 6.00 1.84
CA ALA A 414 -21.59 7.03 2.87
C ALA A 414 -23.05 7.29 3.27
N ASP A 415 -23.36 7.15 4.56
CA ASP A 415 -24.70 7.39 5.09
C ASP A 415 -24.70 7.91 6.54
N LYS A 416 -25.83 8.45 6.99
CA LYS A 416 -26.03 8.89 8.37
C LYS A 416 -26.37 7.69 9.24
N TRP A 417 -25.37 7.11 9.91
CA TRP A 417 -25.61 6.08 10.90
C TRP A 417 -25.96 6.71 12.26
N PHE A 418 -26.60 5.95 13.14
CA PHE A 418 -26.92 6.36 14.52
C PHE A 418 -27.94 7.50 14.66
N GLN A 419 -28.83 7.71 13.68
CA GLN A 419 -30.01 8.54 13.92
C GLN A 419 -30.94 7.82 14.91
N LYS A 420 -31.19 8.47 16.05
CA LYS A 420 -32.23 8.02 16.99
C LYS A 420 -33.57 8.04 16.23
N ARG A 421 -34.19 6.86 16.06
CA ARG A 421 -35.52 6.78 15.44
C ARG A 421 -36.51 7.53 16.33
N VAL A 422 -37.28 8.44 15.75
CA VAL A 422 -38.21 9.31 16.49
C VAL A 422 -39.58 8.63 16.68
N TYR A 423 -39.79 7.42 16.15
CA TYR A 423 -41.04 6.69 16.34
C TYR A 423 -40.77 5.19 16.52
N GLU A 424 -41.22 4.65 17.66
CA GLU A 424 -41.67 3.27 17.86
C GLU A 424 -43.14 3.30 18.28
#